data_AF-A0A654DUE8-F1
#
_entry.id   AF-A0A654DUE8-F1
#
_cell.length_a   1.000
_cell.length_b   1.000
_cell.length_c   1.000
_cell.angle_alpha   90.00
_cell.angle_beta   90.00
_cell.angle_gamma   90.00
#
_symmetry.space_group_name_H-M   'P 1'
#
loop_
_entity.id
_entity.type
_entity.pdbx_description
1 polymer ?
#
loop_
_entity_poly.entity_id
_entity_poly.type
_entity_poly.pdbx_seq_one_letter_code
_entity_poly.pdbx_strand_id
1 'polypeptide(L)'
;MKNKINKQQLILEFVSVVFAVILALVLNGWRESSALNANLVKVEKSILKEVQRNDSLIRQSHTYRGDLLQKLYSNQNLLLAVSTSDLDFDVNNNSKLVDFFKTALLFGQKEYHTVQVVQEGGDRVLILDNSVFDLKLEAGTLQVLGLGNVELKIPDLNNQSWDLAKATGTITEMDIALVEKLGTVNALIETYLKTSESAVQLVYSGAQKGLMPVLEDLYNLESKIMKANSQLLEELD
;
A
#
# COMPACT_ATOMS: atom_id res chain seq x y z
N MET A 1 -60.48 -9.08 -63.40
CA MET A 1 -60.55 -9.59 -62.01
C MET A 1 -59.98 -8.53 -61.08
N LYS A 2 -60.83 -7.78 -60.36
CA LYS A 2 -60.36 -6.80 -59.36
C LYS A 2 -60.27 -7.53 -58.03
N ASN A 3 -59.05 -7.87 -57.59
CA ASN A 3 -58.84 -8.35 -56.23
C ASN A 3 -59.29 -7.25 -55.26
N LYS A 4 -60.41 -7.46 -54.57
CA LYS A 4 -60.81 -6.61 -53.46
C LYS A 4 -59.76 -6.80 -52.38
N ILE A 5 -58.85 -5.83 -52.27
CA ILE A 5 -57.88 -5.77 -51.18
C ILE A 5 -58.68 -5.80 -49.87
N ASN A 6 -58.52 -6.88 -49.12
CA ASN A 6 -59.20 -7.07 -47.85
C ASN A 6 -58.56 -6.13 -46.82
N LYS A 7 -59.14 -4.94 -46.67
CA LYS A 7 -58.62 -3.88 -45.78
C LYS A 7 -58.40 -4.36 -44.34
N GLN A 8 -59.23 -5.28 -43.86
CA GLN A 8 -59.08 -5.86 -42.52
C GLN A 8 -57.83 -6.74 -42.42
N GLN A 9 -57.56 -7.55 -43.44
CA GLN A 9 -56.35 -8.37 -43.51
C GLN A 9 -55.09 -7.51 -43.61
N LEU A 10 -55.14 -6.44 -44.39
CA LEU A 10 -54.01 -5.52 -44.58
C LEU A 10 -53.70 -4.72 -43.30
N ILE A 11 -54.73 -4.34 -42.53
CA ILE A 11 -54.58 -3.73 -41.20
C ILE A 11 -53.99 -4.74 -40.21
N LEU A 12 -54.43 -6.00 -40.25
CA LEU A 12 -53.95 -7.04 -39.33
C LEU A 12 -52.49 -7.42 -39.61
N GLU A 13 -52.10 -7.50 -40.88
CA GLU A 13 -50.71 -7.68 -41.30
C GLU A 13 -49.85 -6.49 -40.86
N PHE A 14 -50.32 -5.25 -41.04
CA PHE A 14 -49.60 -4.06 -40.59
C PHE A 14 -49.41 -4.03 -39.07
N VAL A 15 -50.47 -4.30 -38.30
CA VAL A 15 -50.40 -4.38 -36.83
C VAL A 15 -49.47 -5.49 -36.37
N SER A 16 -49.46 -6.64 -37.04
CA SER A 16 -48.56 -7.75 -36.74
C SER A 16 -47.09 -7.40 -37.00
N VAL A 17 -46.79 -6.73 -38.10
CA VAL A 17 -45.42 -6.28 -38.43
C VAL A 17 -44.94 -5.24 -37.42
N VAL A 18 -45.77 -4.24 -37.09
CA VAL A 18 -45.43 -3.22 -36.09
C VAL A 18 -45.21 -3.85 -34.71
N PHE A 19 -46.08 -4.79 -34.31
CA PHE A 19 -45.93 -5.51 -33.05
C PHE A 19 -44.63 -6.33 -33.00
N ALA A 20 -44.29 -7.04 -34.09
CA ALA A 20 -43.05 -7.81 -34.16
C ALA A 20 -41.80 -6.91 -34.04
N VAL A 21 -41.83 -5.72 -34.64
CA VAL A 21 -40.73 -4.74 -34.53
C VAL A 21 -40.62 -4.21 -33.10
N ILE A 22 -41.73 -3.85 -32.45
CA ILE A 22 -41.74 -3.39 -31.05
C ILE A 22 -41.22 -4.50 -30.12
N LEU A 23 -41.69 -5.74 -30.30
CA LEU A 23 -41.24 -6.89 -29.52
C LEU A 23 -39.73 -7.12 -29.69
N ALA A 24 -39.21 -7.03 -30.91
CA ALA A 24 -37.78 -7.17 -31.18
C ALA A 24 -36.95 -6.07 -30.50
N LEU A 25 -37.42 -4.82 -30.49
CA LEU A 25 -36.77 -3.71 -29.80
C LEU A 25 -36.79 -3.90 -28.28
N VAL A 26 -37.91 -4.34 -27.71
CA VAL A 26 -38.05 -4.64 -26.28
C VAL A 26 -37.16 -5.81 -25.87
N LEU A 27 -37.11 -6.88 -26.66
CA LEU A 27 -36.27 -8.05 -26.39
C LEU A 27 -34.78 -7.71 -26.51
N ASN A 28 -34.39 -6.88 -27.49
CA ASN A 28 -33.01 -6.42 -27.61
C ASN A 28 -32.62 -5.54 -26.43
N GLY A 29 -33.45 -4.56 -26.05
CA GLY A 29 -33.20 -3.72 -24.88
C GLY A 29 -33.16 -4.52 -23.58
N TRP A 30 -34.02 -5.52 -23.42
CA TRP A 30 -34.01 -6.42 -22.27
C TRP A 30 -32.75 -7.29 -22.22
N ARG A 31 -32.31 -7.83 -23.37
CA ARG A 31 -31.09 -8.63 -23.46
C ARG A 31 -29.84 -7.81 -23.17
N GLU A 32 -29.79 -6.58 -23.67
CA GLU A 32 -28.71 -5.63 -23.42
C GLU A 32 -28.66 -5.20 -21.95
N SER A 33 -29.80 -4.85 -21.36
CA SER A 33 -29.93 -4.55 -19.93
C SER A 33 -29.57 -5.76 -19.04
N SER A 34 -29.98 -6.97 -19.42
CA SER A 34 -29.62 -8.19 -18.69
C SER A 34 -28.12 -8.50 -18.76
N ALA A 35 -27.49 -8.33 -19.92
CA ALA A 35 -26.05 -8.50 -20.07
C ALA A 35 -25.26 -7.44 -19.29
N LEU A 36 -25.73 -6.19 -19.29
CA LEU A 36 -25.17 -5.10 -18.49
C LEU A 36 -25.24 -5.40 -16.99
N ASN A 37 -26.41 -5.85 -16.50
CA ASN A 37 -26.61 -6.21 -15.10
C ASN A 37 -25.73 -7.40 -14.68
N ALA A 38 -25.57 -8.41 -15.55
CA ALA A 38 -24.67 -9.53 -15.28
C ALA A 38 -23.19 -9.11 -15.21
N ASN A 39 -22.79 -8.07 -15.96
CA ASN A 39 -21.44 -7.51 -15.87
C ASN A 39 -21.25 -6.68 -14.61
N LEU A 40 -22.24 -5.88 -14.20
CA LEU A 40 -22.22 -5.11 -12.95
C LEU A 40 -21.98 -6.01 -11.74
N VAL A 41 -22.77 -7.08 -11.60
CA VAL A 41 -22.62 -8.06 -10.51
C VAL A 41 -21.23 -8.71 -10.50
N LYS A 42 -20.64 -8.98 -11.67
CA LYS A 42 -19.27 -9.53 -11.75
C LYS A 42 -18.22 -8.52 -11.31
N VAL A 43 -18.39 -7.25 -11.68
CA VAL A 43 -17.47 -6.18 -11.31
C VAL A 43 -17.56 -5.92 -9.80
N GLU A 44 -18.75 -5.77 -9.23
CA GLU A 44 -18.95 -5.62 -7.78
C GLU A 44 -18.34 -6.78 -7.00
N LYS A 45 -18.54 -8.02 -7.46
CA LYS A 45 -17.91 -9.20 -6.83
C LYS A 45 -16.38 -9.19 -6.93
N SER A 46 -15.83 -8.65 -8.00
CA SER A 46 -14.37 -8.54 -8.18
C SER A 46 -13.81 -7.47 -7.26
N ILE A 47 -14.49 -6.31 -7.19
CA ILE A 47 -14.21 -5.22 -6.26
C ILE A 47 -14.25 -5.72 -4.82
N LEU A 48 -15.29 -6.45 -4.41
CA LEU A 48 -15.42 -6.98 -3.05
C LEU A 48 -14.22 -7.86 -2.67
N LYS A 49 -13.84 -8.80 -3.54
CA LYS A 49 -12.68 -9.68 -3.31
C LYS A 49 -11.37 -8.90 -3.21
N GLU A 50 -11.19 -7.90 -4.07
CA GLU A 50 -10.03 -7.03 -4.11
C GLU A 50 -9.91 -6.21 -2.82
N VAL A 51 -11.02 -5.59 -2.37
CA VAL A 51 -11.10 -4.83 -1.12
C VAL A 51 -10.82 -5.72 0.09
N GLN A 52 -11.40 -6.92 0.15
CA GLN A 52 -11.15 -7.88 1.24
C GLN A 52 -9.68 -8.30 1.30
N ARG A 53 -9.05 -8.57 0.14
CA ARG A 53 -7.62 -8.89 0.06
C ARG A 53 -6.77 -7.71 0.52
N ASN A 54 -7.02 -6.53 -0.02
CA ASN A 54 -6.29 -5.32 0.31
C ASN A 54 -6.42 -4.99 1.81
N ASP A 55 -7.62 -5.10 2.39
CA ASP A 55 -7.86 -4.88 3.81
C ASP A 55 -7.04 -5.83 4.70
N SER A 56 -7.00 -7.12 4.36
CA SER A 56 -6.17 -8.09 5.07
C SER A 56 -4.69 -7.73 5.04
N LEU A 57 -4.16 -7.37 3.87
CA LEU A 57 -2.76 -6.99 3.69
C LEU A 57 -2.41 -5.69 4.41
N ILE A 58 -3.29 -4.68 4.34
CA ILE A 58 -3.13 -3.41 5.05
C ILE A 58 -3.12 -3.63 6.56
N ARG A 59 -4.02 -4.45 7.11
CA ARG A 59 -4.05 -4.73 8.56
C ARG A 59 -2.75 -5.36 9.05
N GLN A 60 -2.22 -6.33 8.31
CA GLN A 60 -0.94 -6.97 8.64
C GLN A 60 0.21 -5.95 8.61
N SER A 61 0.25 -5.12 7.57
CA SER A 61 1.25 -4.06 7.43
C SER A 61 1.14 -2.99 8.53
N HIS A 62 -0.08 -2.60 8.91
CA HIS A 62 -0.34 -1.64 9.99
C HIS A 62 0.12 -2.14 11.35
N THR A 63 -0.20 -3.40 11.71
CA THR A 63 0.31 -4.01 12.95
C THR A 63 1.83 -4.05 12.95
N TYR A 64 2.44 -4.54 11.86
CA TYR A 64 3.89 -4.59 11.74
C TYR A 64 4.52 -3.20 11.87
N ARG A 65 3.97 -2.18 11.21
CA ARG A 65 4.53 -0.83 11.22
C ARG A 65 4.34 -0.15 12.58
N GLY A 66 3.24 -0.42 13.28
CA GLY A 66 3.05 0.01 14.67
C GLY A 66 4.16 -0.54 15.59
N ASP A 67 4.43 -1.85 15.51
CA ASP A 67 5.49 -2.50 16.29
C ASP A 67 6.87 -1.94 15.93
N LEU A 68 7.12 -1.69 14.64
CA LEU A 68 8.36 -1.09 14.16
C LEU A 68 8.54 0.33 14.71
N LEU A 69 7.54 1.20 14.54
CA LEU A 69 7.58 2.57 15.06
C LEU A 69 7.82 2.59 16.57
N GLN A 70 7.15 1.70 17.33
CA GLN A 70 7.38 1.59 18.77
C GLN A 70 8.85 1.24 19.10
N LYS A 71 9.46 0.29 18.39
CA LYS A 71 10.87 -0.08 18.55
C LYS A 71 11.83 1.05 18.18
N LEU A 72 11.48 1.83 17.14
CA LEU A 72 12.29 2.95 16.69
C LEU A 72 12.22 4.11 17.70
N TYR A 73 11.04 4.46 18.21
CA TYR A 73 10.88 5.50 19.24
C TYR A 73 11.52 5.13 20.57
N SER A 74 11.48 3.85 20.95
CA SER A 74 12.15 3.38 22.18
C SER A 74 13.66 3.24 22.02
N ASN A 75 14.20 3.49 20.82
CA ASN A 75 15.60 3.32 20.48
C ASN A 75 16.12 1.90 20.82
N GLN A 76 15.28 0.90 20.56
CA GLN A 76 15.54 -0.52 20.78
C GLN A 76 15.90 -1.25 19.47
N ASN A 77 16.03 -0.52 18.37
CA ASN A 77 16.36 -1.12 17.09
C ASN A 77 17.86 -1.43 17.01
N LEU A 78 18.18 -2.68 17.34
CA LEU A 78 19.53 -3.23 17.32
C LEU A 78 19.99 -3.46 15.88
N LEU A 79 21.10 -2.81 15.53
CA LEU A 79 21.72 -2.87 14.21
C LEU A 79 22.92 -3.81 14.22
N LEU A 80 23.69 -3.77 15.30
CA LEU A 80 24.85 -4.63 15.52
C LEU A 80 24.98 -4.92 17.01
N ALA A 81 25.31 -6.17 17.35
CA ALA A 81 25.81 -6.54 18.67
C ALA A 81 27.08 -7.38 18.49
N VAL A 82 28.18 -6.98 19.12
CA VAL A 82 29.46 -7.69 19.10
C VAL A 82 29.97 -7.86 20.53
N SER A 83 30.38 -9.07 20.88
CA SER A 83 31.01 -9.32 22.18
C SER A 83 32.34 -8.58 22.27
N THR A 84 32.60 -7.92 23.39
CA THR A 84 33.87 -7.22 23.62
C THR A 84 35.05 -8.19 23.70
N SER A 85 34.79 -9.46 24.03
CA SER A 85 35.82 -10.52 24.02
C SER A 85 36.37 -10.83 22.64
N ASP A 86 35.58 -10.55 21.60
CA ASP A 86 35.90 -10.90 20.22
C ASP A 86 36.65 -9.77 19.52
N LEU A 87 36.80 -8.63 20.19
CA LEU A 87 37.52 -7.46 19.73
C LEU A 87 38.95 -7.48 20.30
N ASP A 88 39.94 -7.26 19.45
CA ASP A 88 41.36 -7.23 19.81
C ASP A 88 41.82 -5.86 20.35
N PHE A 89 40.87 -5.01 20.74
CA PHE A 89 41.11 -3.66 21.24
C PHE A 89 40.17 -3.29 22.39
N ASP A 90 40.58 -2.29 23.18
CA ASP A 90 39.73 -1.73 24.24
C ASP A 90 38.57 -0.91 23.66
N VAL A 91 37.34 -1.40 23.85
CA VAL A 91 36.11 -0.73 23.40
C VAL A 91 35.86 0.62 24.05
N ASN A 92 36.57 0.97 25.12
CA ASN A 92 36.50 2.31 25.71
C ASN A 92 37.30 3.35 24.91
N ASN A 93 38.17 2.91 23.99
CA ASN A 93 38.97 3.78 23.14
C ASN A 93 38.21 4.17 21.86
N ASN A 94 37.70 5.41 21.82
CA ASN A 94 36.93 5.93 20.68
C ASN A 94 37.71 5.90 19.36
N SER A 95 39.03 6.13 19.37
CA SER A 95 39.84 6.06 18.14
C SER A 95 39.88 4.65 17.55
N LYS A 96 39.94 3.63 18.42
CA LYS A 96 39.91 2.22 18.00
C LYS A 96 38.53 1.80 17.51
N LEU A 97 37.46 2.29 18.16
CA LEU A 97 36.10 2.09 17.67
C LEU A 97 35.90 2.72 16.28
N VAL A 98 36.44 3.91 16.02
CA VAL A 98 36.40 4.53 14.69
C VAL A 98 37.07 3.62 13.65
N ASP A 99 38.25 3.08 13.94
CA ASP A 99 38.96 2.18 13.03
C ASP A 99 38.20 0.86 12.80
N PHE A 100 37.57 0.32 13.84
CA PHE A 100 36.66 -0.82 13.73
C PHE A 100 35.49 -0.48 12.78
N PHE A 101 34.78 0.63 12.98
CA PHE A 101 33.61 0.97 12.16
C PHE A 101 33.92 1.41 10.73
N LYS A 102 35.17 1.78 10.42
CA LYS A 102 35.61 1.94 9.01
C LYS A 102 35.60 0.62 8.24
N THR A 103 35.82 -0.50 8.94
CA THR A 103 35.97 -1.83 8.33
C THR A 103 34.80 -2.75 8.64
N ALA A 104 34.03 -2.47 9.69
CA ALA A 104 32.86 -3.24 10.08
C ALA A 104 31.72 -3.01 9.08
N LEU A 105 31.23 -4.12 8.52
CA LEU A 105 30.04 -4.12 7.66
C LEU A 105 28.79 -3.94 8.52
N LEU A 106 28.43 -2.69 8.81
CA LEU A 106 27.18 -2.36 9.50
C LEU A 106 25.94 -2.38 8.58
N PHE A 107 26.08 -1.97 7.31
CA PHE A 107 24.97 -1.80 6.36
C PHE A 107 25.32 -2.24 4.94
N GLY A 108 25.71 -3.51 4.76
CA GLY A 108 26.15 -4.01 3.45
C GLY A 108 27.45 -3.35 2.96
N GLN A 109 27.83 -3.59 1.70
CA GLN A 109 29.10 -3.14 1.09
C GLN A 109 29.16 -1.62 0.83
N LYS A 110 28.92 -0.80 1.84
CA LYS A 110 29.03 0.66 1.74
C LYS A 110 30.27 1.11 2.51
N GLU A 111 31.26 1.64 1.80
CA GLU A 111 32.37 2.35 2.42
C GLU A 111 31.85 3.69 2.95
N TYR A 112 32.05 3.95 4.25
CA TYR A 112 31.70 5.24 4.86
C TYR A 112 32.85 6.22 4.67
N HIS A 113 32.53 7.44 4.24
CA HIS A 113 33.54 8.49 4.03
C HIS A 113 33.87 9.18 5.35
N THR A 114 32.87 9.34 6.22
CA THR A 114 33.02 9.91 7.55
C THR A 114 32.63 8.89 8.61
N VAL A 115 33.57 8.55 9.50
CA VAL A 115 33.33 7.71 10.67
C VAL A 115 33.85 8.44 11.90
N GLN A 116 32.98 8.73 12.86
CA GLN A 116 33.35 9.38 14.12
C GLN A 116 32.65 8.70 15.29
N VAL A 117 33.33 8.62 16.42
CA VAL A 117 32.73 8.22 17.69
C VAL A 117 32.86 9.40 18.65
N VAL A 118 31.72 9.94 19.06
CA VAL A 118 31.63 11.08 19.98
C VAL A 118 31.07 10.58 21.29
N GLN A 119 31.64 11.04 22.40
CA GLN A 119 31.18 10.70 23.74
C GLN A 119 31.03 11.98 24.55
N GLU A 120 29.87 12.17 25.15
CA GLU A 120 29.56 13.27 26.05
C GLU A 120 28.97 12.70 27.34
N GLY A 121 29.71 12.82 28.45
CA GLY A 121 29.35 12.16 29.70
C GLY A 121 29.27 10.64 29.55
N GLY A 122 28.11 10.08 29.89
CA GLY A 122 27.81 8.65 29.78
C GLY A 122 27.31 8.21 28.41
N ASP A 123 26.93 9.16 27.55
CA ASP A 123 26.35 8.86 26.25
C ASP A 123 27.43 8.80 25.17
N ARG A 124 27.32 7.82 24.29
CA ARG A 124 28.27 7.60 23.19
C ARG A 124 27.50 7.38 21.90
N VAL A 125 27.93 8.06 20.84
CA VAL A 125 27.29 7.99 19.52
C VAL A 125 28.32 7.68 18.43
N LEU A 126 27.87 6.93 17.43
CA LEU A 126 28.57 6.66 16.18
C LEU A 126 27.96 7.53 15.09
N ILE A 127 28.80 8.30 14.40
CA ILE A 127 28.41 9.09 13.24
C ILE A 127 29.00 8.41 12.00
N LEU A 128 28.14 8.00 11.09
CA LEU A 128 28.50 7.45 9.78
C LEU A 128 27.93 8.34 8.69
N ASP A 129 28.78 9.06 7.96
CA ASP A 129 28.39 10.07 6.98
C ASP A 129 27.35 11.05 7.55
N ASN A 130 26.09 10.95 7.12
CA ASN A 130 24.98 11.80 7.56
C ASN A 130 24.05 11.12 8.58
N SER A 131 24.46 9.98 9.13
CA SER A 131 23.67 9.15 10.05
C SER A 131 24.28 9.13 11.45
N VAL A 132 23.43 9.09 12.47
CA VAL A 132 23.84 9.01 13.88
C VAL A 132 23.21 7.78 14.50
N PHE A 133 24.00 7.06 15.28
CA PHE A 133 23.61 5.84 15.97
C PHE A 133 24.09 5.90 17.42
N ASP A 134 23.34 5.30 18.31
CA ASP A 134 23.73 5.18 19.71
C ASP A 134 24.62 3.96 19.90
N LEU A 135 25.71 4.16 20.65
CA LEU A 135 26.61 3.10 21.05
C LEU A 135 26.39 2.80 22.53
N LYS A 136 25.92 1.59 22.83
CA LYS A 136 25.77 1.12 24.21
C LYS A 136 26.74 -0.01 24.49
N LEU A 137 27.32 0.03 25.68
CA LEU A 137 28.17 -1.04 26.21
C LEU A 137 27.43 -1.70 27.37
N GLU A 138 26.84 -2.87 27.13
CA GLU A 138 26.05 -3.59 28.12
C GLU A 138 26.58 -5.01 28.27
N ALA A 139 26.87 -5.43 29.52
CA ALA A 139 27.26 -6.80 29.85
C ALA A 139 28.41 -7.38 28.98
N GLY A 140 29.40 -6.56 28.62
CA GLY A 140 30.50 -6.98 27.74
C GLY A 140 30.10 -7.14 26.27
N THR A 141 29.04 -6.47 25.84
CA THR A 141 28.60 -6.41 24.43
C THR A 141 28.56 -4.96 23.99
N LEU A 142 29.21 -4.66 22.86
CA LEU A 142 29.07 -3.41 22.14
C LEU A 142 27.83 -3.51 21.24
N GLN A 143 26.87 -2.62 21.45
CA GLN A 143 25.64 -2.54 20.70
C GLN A 143 25.57 -1.23 19.91
N VAL A 144 25.13 -1.31 18.66
CA VAL A 144 24.78 -0.18 17.81
C VAL A 144 23.27 -0.14 17.68
N LEU A 145 22.65 0.97 18.11
CA LEU A 145 21.22 1.20 18.09
C LEU A 145 20.89 2.40 17.20
N GLY A 146 19.76 2.37 16.50
CA GLY A 146 19.27 3.54 15.79
C GLY A 146 18.47 3.21 14.54
N LEU A 147 18.30 4.21 13.66
CA LEU A 147 17.51 4.10 12.44
C LEU A 147 18.34 3.48 11.31
N GLY A 148 18.12 2.20 11.03
CA GLY A 148 18.83 1.47 9.98
C GLY A 148 18.30 0.06 9.80
N ASN A 149 18.65 -0.56 8.66
CA ASN A 149 18.25 -1.93 8.30
C ASN A 149 16.75 -2.21 8.49
N VAL A 150 15.91 -1.21 8.17
CA VAL A 150 14.46 -1.30 8.34
C VAL A 150 13.86 -2.01 7.13
N GLU A 151 13.15 -3.10 7.39
CA GLU A 151 12.30 -3.74 6.38
C GLU A 151 10.97 -3.01 6.31
N LEU A 152 10.59 -2.47 5.15
CA LEU A 152 9.37 -1.65 5.05
C LEU A 152 8.07 -2.47 5.01
N LYS A 153 8.18 -3.75 4.60
CA LYS A 153 7.05 -4.69 4.37
C LYS A 153 5.85 -4.04 3.68
N ILE A 154 6.09 -3.44 2.52
CA ILE A 154 5.04 -2.80 1.72
C ILE A 154 4.13 -3.90 1.13
N PRO A 155 2.82 -3.87 1.41
CA PRO A 155 1.87 -4.83 0.87
C PRO A 155 1.65 -4.63 -0.63
N ASP A 156 1.42 -5.74 -1.34
CA ASP A 156 1.03 -5.74 -2.76
C ASP A 156 -0.46 -5.42 -2.90
N LEU A 157 -0.77 -4.12 -2.97
CA LEU A 157 -2.12 -3.60 -3.16
C LEU A 157 -2.43 -3.44 -4.65
N ASN A 158 -3.68 -3.70 -5.03
CA ASN A 158 -4.14 -3.54 -6.41
C ASN A 158 -5.48 -2.82 -6.47
N ASN A 159 -5.69 -2.06 -7.56
CA ASN A 159 -6.90 -1.29 -7.86
C ASN A 159 -7.51 -1.72 -9.22
N GLN A 160 -7.20 -2.95 -9.67
CA GLN A 160 -7.49 -3.39 -11.04
C GLN A 160 -8.99 -3.43 -11.33
N SER A 161 -9.79 -3.85 -10.35
CA SER A 161 -11.24 -3.95 -10.51
C SER A 161 -11.87 -2.57 -10.67
N TRP A 162 -11.34 -1.56 -9.96
CA TRP A 162 -11.75 -0.17 -10.10
C TRP A 162 -11.35 0.44 -11.44
N ASP A 163 -10.08 0.27 -11.84
CA ASP A 163 -9.57 0.80 -13.10
C ASP A 163 -10.31 0.22 -14.30
N LEU A 164 -10.60 -1.08 -14.26
CA LEU A 164 -11.39 -1.76 -15.28
C LEU A 164 -12.81 -1.19 -15.33
N ALA A 165 -13.49 -1.04 -14.17
CA ALA A 165 -14.84 -0.50 -14.10
C ALA A 165 -14.93 0.92 -14.67
N LYS A 166 -13.90 1.75 -14.41
CA LYS A 166 -13.80 3.10 -14.96
C LYS A 166 -13.57 3.08 -16.47
N ALA A 167 -12.69 2.21 -16.96
CA ALA A 167 -12.36 2.09 -18.38
C ALA A 167 -13.54 1.55 -19.22
N THR A 168 -14.36 0.66 -18.66
CA THR A 168 -15.52 0.07 -19.33
C THR A 168 -16.80 0.90 -19.19
N GLY A 169 -16.75 2.02 -18.45
CA GLY A 169 -17.93 2.83 -18.13
C GLY A 169 -18.90 2.17 -17.17
N THR A 170 -18.56 1.01 -16.59
CA THR A 170 -19.44 0.29 -15.67
C THR A 170 -19.76 1.09 -14.41
N ILE A 171 -18.86 2.01 -14.02
CA ILE A 171 -19.08 2.95 -12.91
C ILE A 171 -20.31 3.86 -13.10
N THR A 172 -20.79 4.12 -14.32
CA THR A 172 -21.96 5.00 -14.54
C THR A 172 -23.28 4.33 -14.17
N GLU A 173 -23.27 3.00 -14.08
CA GLU A 173 -24.43 2.19 -13.77
C GLU A 173 -24.40 1.67 -12.33
N MET A 174 -23.32 1.94 -11.59
CA MET A 174 -23.19 1.63 -10.17
C MET A 174 -23.88 2.69 -9.31
N ASP A 175 -24.24 2.31 -8.09
CA ASP A 175 -24.71 3.27 -7.09
C ASP A 175 -23.66 4.36 -6.83
N ILE A 176 -24.10 5.62 -6.78
CA ILE A 176 -23.19 6.77 -6.66
C ILE A 176 -22.44 6.78 -5.33
N ALA A 177 -23.06 6.33 -4.22
CA ALA A 177 -22.40 6.27 -2.93
C ALA A 177 -21.32 5.18 -2.92
N LEU A 178 -21.57 4.04 -3.59
CA LEU A 178 -20.57 3.00 -3.81
C LEU A 178 -19.38 3.53 -4.62
N VAL A 179 -19.64 4.25 -5.71
CA VAL A 179 -18.59 4.87 -6.56
C VAL A 179 -17.75 5.88 -5.77
N GLU A 180 -18.36 6.71 -4.93
CA GLU A 180 -17.65 7.68 -4.08
C GLU A 180 -16.73 7.01 -3.06
N LYS A 181 -17.22 5.95 -2.39
CA LYS A 181 -16.43 5.18 -1.42
C LYS A 181 -15.26 4.47 -2.10
N LEU A 182 -15.51 3.85 -3.26
CA LEU A 182 -14.46 3.23 -4.07
C LEU A 182 -13.41 4.25 -4.52
N GLY A 183 -13.84 5.40 -5.04
CA GLY A 183 -12.91 6.48 -5.42
C GLY A 183 -12.03 6.92 -4.26
N THR A 184 -12.60 7.02 -3.05
CA THR A 184 -11.86 7.38 -1.83
C THR A 184 -10.81 6.33 -1.46
N VAL A 185 -11.19 5.03 -1.43
CA VAL A 185 -10.25 3.94 -1.13
C VAL A 185 -9.10 3.91 -2.14
N ASN A 186 -9.41 4.00 -3.43
CA ASN A 186 -8.40 3.95 -4.48
C ASN A 186 -7.43 5.14 -4.41
N ALA A 187 -7.93 6.36 -4.16
CA ALA A 187 -7.09 7.54 -3.99
C ALA A 187 -6.15 7.42 -2.77
N LEU A 188 -6.63 6.83 -1.68
CA LEU A 188 -5.80 6.55 -0.51
C LEU A 188 -4.72 5.51 -0.81
N ILE A 189 -5.06 4.44 -1.54
CA ILE A 189 -4.08 3.42 -1.98
C ILE A 189 -3.01 4.03 -2.90
N GLU A 190 -3.40 4.86 -3.87
CA GLU A 190 -2.43 5.55 -4.74
C GLU A 190 -1.48 6.45 -3.94
N THR A 191 -2.01 7.17 -2.96
CA THR A 191 -1.20 8.01 -2.06
C THR A 191 -0.25 7.16 -1.23
N TYR A 192 -0.73 6.03 -0.70
CA TYR A 192 0.08 5.08 0.05
C TYR A 192 1.24 4.50 -0.77
N LEU A 193 0.99 4.12 -2.03
CA LEU A 193 2.03 3.59 -2.92
C LEU A 193 3.11 4.65 -3.21
N LYS A 194 2.73 5.90 -3.49
CA LYS A 194 3.68 7.01 -3.69
C LYS A 194 4.53 7.30 -2.44
N THR A 195 3.91 7.28 -1.26
CA THR A 195 4.62 7.44 0.01
C THR A 195 5.56 6.27 0.27
N SER A 196 5.17 5.06 -0.12
CA SER A 196 5.98 3.85 0.00
C SER A 196 7.21 3.89 -0.90
N GLU A 197 7.09 4.37 -2.13
CA GLU A 197 8.25 4.63 -3.01
C GLU A 197 9.23 5.62 -2.38
N SER A 198 8.72 6.69 -1.76
CA SER A 198 9.54 7.66 -1.02
C SER A 198 10.25 7.02 0.17
N ALA A 199 9.56 6.14 0.91
CA ALA A 199 10.14 5.37 2.01
C ALA A 199 11.28 4.46 1.53
N VAL A 200 11.07 3.76 0.42
CA VAL A 200 12.06 2.89 -0.22
C VAL A 200 13.32 3.69 -0.58
N GLN A 201 13.15 4.86 -1.19
CA GLN A 201 14.27 5.73 -1.54
C GLN A 201 15.05 6.19 -0.30
N LEU A 202 14.37 6.52 0.80
CA LEU A 202 15.01 6.92 2.06
C LEU A 202 15.82 5.77 2.69
N VAL A 203 15.28 4.55 2.67
CA VAL A 203 16.00 3.35 3.15
C VAL A 203 17.25 3.09 2.31
N TYR A 204 17.16 3.13 0.98
CA TYR A 204 18.31 2.87 0.10
C TYR A 204 19.37 3.99 0.12
N SER A 205 18.94 5.25 0.24
CA SER A 205 19.87 6.38 0.32
C SER A 205 20.60 6.44 1.67
N GLY A 206 20.06 5.80 2.72
CA GLY A 206 20.57 5.90 4.09
C GLY A 206 20.20 7.24 4.75
N ALA A 207 19.18 7.94 4.24
CA ALA A 207 18.74 9.22 4.76
C ALA A 207 17.83 9.03 5.99
N GLN A 208 18.43 8.94 7.18
CA GLN A 208 17.72 8.69 8.44
C GLN A 208 16.68 9.75 8.80
N LYS A 209 17.00 11.04 8.57
CA LYS A 209 16.21 12.18 9.03
C LYS A 209 14.77 12.19 8.48
N GLY A 210 14.54 11.55 7.33
CA GLY A 210 13.22 11.45 6.70
C GLY A 210 12.48 10.13 6.96
N LEU A 211 13.16 9.11 7.48
CA LEU A 211 12.59 7.76 7.55
C LEU A 211 11.47 7.66 8.58
N MET A 212 11.66 8.22 9.79
CA MET A 212 10.63 8.16 10.84
C MET A 212 9.33 8.86 10.40
N PRO A 213 9.35 10.13 9.94
CA PRO A 213 8.11 10.79 9.50
C PRO A 213 7.39 10.04 8.37
N VAL A 214 8.14 9.47 7.42
CA VAL A 214 7.52 8.72 6.32
C VAL A 214 6.89 7.40 6.81
N LEU A 215 7.50 6.72 7.79
CA LEU A 215 6.89 5.54 8.41
C LEU A 215 5.62 5.89 9.18
N GLU A 216 5.59 7.03 9.87
CA GLU A 216 4.39 7.55 10.54
C GLU A 216 3.27 7.87 9.53
N ASP A 217 3.62 8.51 8.41
CA ASP A 217 2.67 8.81 7.34
C ASP A 217 2.08 7.55 6.73
N LEU A 218 2.89 6.52 6.49
CA LEU A 218 2.43 5.22 6.02
C LEU A 218 1.48 4.56 7.03
N TYR A 219 1.83 4.55 8.30
CA TYR A 219 0.98 4.01 9.37
C TYR A 219 -0.38 4.73 9.43
N ASN A 220 -0.37 6.06 9.34
CA ASN A 220 -1.59 6.87 9.32
C ASN A 220 -2.44 6.63 8.06
N LEU A 221 -1.82 6.47 6.89
CA LEU A 221 -2.51 6.15 5.64
C LEU A 221 -3.18 4.77 5.71
N GLU A 222 -2.52 3.79 6.31
CA GLU A 222 -3.11 2.45 6.51
C GLU A 222 -4.34 2.50 7.40
N SER A 223 -4.29 3.23 8.50
CA SER A 223 -5.44 3.43 9.38
C SER A 223 -6.62 4.07 8.62
N LYS A 224 -6.34 5.06 7.76
CA LYS A 224 -7.36 5.68 6.88
C LYS A 224 -7.93 4.69 5.87
N ILE A 225 -7.08 3.88 5.23
CA ILE A 225 -7.50 2.85 4.27
C ILE A 225 -8.36 1.80 4.98
N MET A 226 -7.97 1.31 6.16
CA MET A 226 -8.74 0.36 6.95
C MET A 226 -10.14 0.89 7.27
N LYS A 227 -10.23 2.15 7.69
CA LYS A 227 -11.52 2.79 7.97
C LYS A 227 -12.38 2.89 6.71
N ALA A 228 -11.80 3.31 5.59
CA ALA A 228 -12.51 3.42 4.32
C ALA A 228 -12.96 2.04 3.78
N ASN A 229 -12.11 1.02 3.92
CA ASN A 229 -12.45 -0.36 3.56
C ASN A 229 -13.61 -0.90 4.40
N SER A 230 -13.62 -0.68 5.71
CA SER A 230 -14.75 -1.10 6.55
C SER A 230 -16.07 -0.48 6.09
N GLN A 231 -16.08 0.83 5.79
CA GLN A 231 -17.27 1.51 5.28
C GLN A 231 -17.71 1.06 3.88
N LEU A 232 -16.76 0.62 3.06
CA LEU A 232 -17.00 0.10 1.71
C LEU A 232 -17.52 -1.34 1.75
N LEU A 233 -16.99 -2.18 2.63
CA LEU A 233 -17.44 -3.56 2.82
C LEU A 233 -18.88 -3.60 3.35
N GLU A 234 -19.26 -2.70 4.26
CA GLU A 234 -20.65 -2.54 4.72
C GLU A 234 -21.64 -2.20 3.60
N GLU A 235 -21.17 -1.60 2.49
CA GLU A 235 -22.00 -1.24 1.32
C GLU A 235 -22.07 -2.37 0.28
N LEU A 236 -21.08 -3.27 0.30
CA LEU A 236 -20.94 -4.37 -0.67
C LEU A 236 -21.51 -5.71 -0.15
N ASP A 237 -21.83 -5.80 1.14
CA ASP A 237 -22.51 -6.93 1.81
C ASP A 237 -24.04 -6.81 1.74
#